data_AF-A0A015LCN5-F1
#
_entry.id   AF-A0A015LCN5-F1
#
_cell.length_a   1.000
_cell.length_b   1.000
_cell.length_c   1.000
_cell.angle_alpha   90.00
_cell.angle_beta   90.00
_cell.angle_gamma   90.00
#
_symmetry.space_group_name_H-M   'P 1'
#
loop_
_entity.id
_entity.type
_entity.pdbx_description
1 polymer ?
#
loop_
_entity_poly.entity_id
_entity_poly.type
_entity_poly.pdbx_seq_one_letter_code
_entity_poly.pdbx_strand_id
1 'polypeptide(L)'
;MFKKKRTKKEVHVFPRDLKELGYCIDEEGQLKTIVGGEPYKFEVREKDKAYNEALYDAILETIGDWVQDTLQKKFGMVRALLPIGVTESDVHTKIYVSPDYLTNEKMMIFIPGTSHTIGIWSRRVLADKSVVEGSMIAYTQRAIEMGFSVVITNPNEVFWYKDKGVLILPKSTSEFSTIPGSESPENHIKYVFENFVIPSGAQKIVIVANSYGGHCAIDIVQNKCKL
;
A
#
# COMPACT_ATOMS: atom_id res chain seq x y z
N MET A 1 10.50 -16.19 42.52
CA MET A 1 10.11 -16.07 41.10
C MET A 1 9.17 -14.86 40.98
N PHE A 2 9.67 -13.68 40.61
CA PHE A 2 8.84 -12.48 40.51
C PHE A 2 8.02 -12.53 39.20
N LYS A 3 6.72 -12.81 39.30
CA LYS A 3 5.80 -12.61 38.17
C LYS A 3 5.64 -11.10 37.95
N LYS A 4 6.31 -10.56 36.92
CA LYS A 4 6.03 -9.20 36.42
C LYS A 4 4.53 -9.11 36.13
N LYS A 5 3.80 -8.28 36.87
CA LYS A 5 2.42 -7.92 36.53
C LYS A 5 2.43 -7.42 35.08
N ARG A 6 1.71 -8.10 34.18
CA ARG A 6 1.45 -7.57 32.84
C ARG A 6 0.62 -6.31 33.01
N THR A 7 1.26 -5.15 32.92
CA THR A 7 0.56 -3.88 32.73
C THR A 7 -0.28 -4.00 31.46
N LYS A 8 -1.60 -3.74 31.56
CA LYS A 8 -2.47 -3.62 30.39
C LYS A 8 -1.82 -2.56 29.49
N LYS A 9 -1.43 -2.93 28.27
CA LYS A 9 -1.01 -1.93 27.28
C LYS A 9 -2.17 -0.97 27.09
N GLU A 10 -1.93 0.33 27.27
CA GLU A 10 -2.91 1.33 26.88
C GLU A 10 -3.22 1.18 25.39
N VAL A 11 -4.52 1.19 25.06
CA VAL A 11 -4.97 1.17 23.68
C VAL A 11 -5.14 2.62 23.28
N HIS A 12 -4.22 3.13 22.47
CA HIS A 12 -4.33 4.46 21.91
C HIS A 12 -5.26 4.40 20.70
N VAL A 13 -6.29 5.25 20.72
CA VAL A 13 -7.21 5.43 19.59
C VAL A 13 -6.93 6.80 19.02
N PHE A 14 -6.65 6.85 17.73
CA PHE A 14 -6.34 8.07 17.01
C PHE A 14 -7.41 8.35 15.95
N PRO A 15 -7.65 9.64 15.62
CA PRO A 15 -8.51 10.00 14.50
C PRO A 15 -7.93 9.49 13.17
N ARG A 16 -8.80 9.34 12.17
CA ARG A 16 -8.43 8.93 10.79
C ARG A 16 -8.40 10.11 9.84
N ASP A 17 -7.89 11.24 10.32
CA ASP A 17 -7.71 12.45 9.52
C ASP A 17 -6.36 13.07 9.88
N LEU A 18 -5.58 13.44 8.85
CA LEU A 18 -4.20 13.84 9.06
C LEU A 18 -4.13 15.17 9.83
N LYS A 19 -5.13 16.04 9.60
CA LYS A 19 -5.21 17.32 10.28
C LYS A 19 -5.63 17.16 11.74
N GLU A 20 -6.56 16.25 12.02
CA GLU A 20 -6.93 15.89 13.39
C GLU A 20 -5.76 15.23 14.16
N LEU A 21 -4.83 14.58 13.45
CA LEU A 21 -3.55 14.11 14.02
C LEU A 21 -2.53 15.23 14.25
N GLY A 22 -2.81 16.46 13.81
CA GLY A 22 -1.92 17.61 13.94
C GLY A 22 -0.89 17.76 12.82
N TYR A 23 -1.09 17.07 11.69
CA TYR A 23 -0.16 17.06 10.56
C TYR A 23 -0.82 17.50 9.25
N CYS A 24 0.00 17.93 8.31
CA CYS A 24 -0.41 18.21 6.93
C CYS A 24 0.70 17.76 5.96
N ILE A 25 0.32 17.65 4.69
CA ILE A 25 1.25 17.50 3.58
C ILE A 25 1.34 18.88 2.93
N ASP A 26 2.54 19.44 2.84
CA ASP A 26 2.75 20.76 2.23
C ASP A 26 2.78 20.70 0.69
N GLU A 27 3.04 21.84 0.06
CA GLU A 27 3.09 21.97 -1.41
C GLU A 27 4.24 21.17 -2.04
N GLU A 28 5.31 20.90 -1.29
CA GLU A 28 6.46 20.07 -1.71
C GLU A 28 6.22 18.58 -1.44
N GLY A 29 5.07 18.22 -0.85
CA GLY A 29 4.71 16.86 -0.51
C GLY A 29 5.35 16.35 0.80
N GLN A 30 5.88 17.22 1.66
CA GLN A 30 6.50 16.83 2.93
C GLN A 30 5.47 16.74 4.06
N LEU A 31 5.65 15.76 4.95
CA LEU A 31 4.84 15.62 6.17
C LEU A 31 5.32 16.62 7.24
N LYS A 32 4.47 17.59 7.58
CA LYS A 32 4.77 18.66 8.54
C LYS A 32 3.70 18.79 9.62
N THR A 33 4.08 19.34 10.78
CA THR A 33 3.12 19.72 11.80
C THR A 33 2.28 20.90 11.32
N ILE A 34 0.98 20.89 11.61
CA ILE A 34 0.11 22.04 11.30
C ILE A 34 0.56 23.27 12.08
N VAL A 35 0.93 23.06 13.35
CA VAL A 35 1.45 24.11 14.21
C VAL A 35 2.96 24.20 14.00
N GLY A 36 3.44 25.31 13.44
CA GLY A 36 4.87 25.60 13.26
C GLY A 36 5.48 25.11 11.95
N GLY A 37 4.87 24.16 11.23
CA GLY A 37 5.41 23.68 9.96
C GLY A 37 6.68 22.83 10.10
N GLU A 38 6.89 22.21 11.26
CA GLU A 38 8.09 21.42 11.55
C GLU A 38 8.00 20.03 10.90
N PRO A 39 9.11 19.44 10.43
CA PRO A 39 9.12 18.06 9.94
C PRO A 39 8.66 17.05 10.99
N TYR A 40 8.02 15.96 10.55
CA TYR A 40 7.63 14.86 11.43
C TYR A 40 8.83 14.28 12.20
N LYS A 41 8.61 13.95 13.48
CA LYS A 41 9.55 13.24 14.34
C LYS A 41 8.83 12.08 15.01
N PHE A 42 9.48 10.91 15.03
CA PHE A 42 8.91 9.71 15.63
C PHE A 42 8.71 9.83 17.15
N GLU A 43 9.66 10.45 17.86
CA GLU A 43 9.55 10.64 19.31
C GLU A 43 8.72 11.91 19.62
N VAL A 44 7.39 11.76 19.57
CA VAL A 44 6.43 12.83 19.91
C VAL A 44 6.23 12.92 21.43
N ARG A 45 6.17 11.77 22.10
CA ARG A 45 6.18 11.67 23.57
C ARG A 45 7.44 10.98 24.04
N GLU A 46 8.24 11.67 24.86
CA GLU A 46 9.47 11.12 25.41
C GLU A 46 9.21 9.82 26.16
N LYS A 47 9.99 8.78 25.85
CA LYS A 47 9.95 7.45 26.51
C LYS A 47 8.61 6.70 26.41
N ASP A 48 7.62 7.19 25.68
CA ASP A 48 6.35 6.49 25.42
C ASP A 48 6.36 5.84 24.03
N LYS A 49 7.11 4.74 23.93
CA LYS A 49 7.25 3.99 22.67
C LYS A 49 5.90 3.46 22.16
N ALA A 50 5.00 3.05 23.04
CA ALA A 50 3.71 2.49 22.64
C ALA A 50 2.81 3.54 21.99
N TYR A 51 2.76 4.74 22.57
CA TYR A 51 2.06 5.88 21.96
C TYR A 51 2.68 6.28 20.63
N ASN A 52 4.00 6.44 20.56
CA ASN A 52 4.70 6.86 19.34
C ASN A 52 4.53 5.87 18.19
N GLU A 53 4.60 4.56 18.46
CA GLU A 53 4.31 3.52 17.47
C GLU A 53 2.86 3.61 16.97
N ALA A 54 1.90 3.72 17.87
CA ALA A 54 0.49 3.77 17.51
C ALA A 54 0.10 5.05 16.75
N LEU A 55 0.69 6.20 17.11
CA LEU A 55 0.52 7.46 16.37
C LEU A 55 1.14 7.36 14.98
N TYR A 56 2.35 6.82 14.87
CA TYR A 56 3.04 6.63 13.59
C TYR A 56 2.23 5.75 12.65
N ASP A 57 1.68 4.63 13.14
CA ASP A 57 0.82 3.76 12.34
C ASP A 57 -0.45 4.49 11.87
N ALA A 58 -1.10 5.28 12.73
CA ALA A 58 -2.29 6.07 12.36
C ALA A 58 -1.98 7.15 11.29
N ILE A 59 -0.83 7.83 11.42
CA ILE A 59 -0.34 8.78 10.41
C ILE A 59 -0.11 8.07 9.08
N LEU A 60 0.59 6.93 9.09
CA LEU A 60 0.89 6.16 7.88
C LEU A 60 -0.35 5.62 7.19
N GLU A 61 -1.35 5.13 7.93
CA GLU A 61 -2.64 4.71 7.37
C GLU A 61 -3.32 5.88 6.66
N THR A 62 -3.39 7.04 7.32
CA THR A 62 -4.04 8.23 6.76
C THR A 62 -3.32 8.76 5.52
N ILE A 63 -1.98 8.72 5.51
CA ILE A 63 -1.21 9.09 4.32
C ILE A 63 -1.41 8.04 3.20
N GLY A 64 -1.51 6.76 3.55
CA GLY A 64 -1.84 5.70 2.59
C GLY A 64 -3.18 5.96 1.89
N ASP A 65 -4.20 6.41 2.63
CA ASP A 65 -5.49 6.82 2.06
C ASP A 65 -5.34 8.05 1.16
N TRP A 66 -4.59 9.06 1.59
CA TRP A 66 -4.32 10.25 0.77
C TRP A 66 -3.58 9.91 -0.54
N VAL A 67 -2.63 8.97 -0.50
CA VAL A 67 -1.91 8.51 -1.70
C VAL A 67 -2.87 7.81 -2.66
N GLN A 68 -3.71 6.90 -2.16
CA GLN A 68 -4.72 6.21 -2.96
C GLN A 68 -5.73 7.18 -3.58
N ASP A 69 -6.18 8.17 -2.82
CA ASP A 69 -7.04 9.24 -3.30
C ASP A 69 -6.37 10.06 -4.40
N THR A 70 -5.09 10.40 -4.21
CA THR A 70 -4.32 11.15 -5.20
C THR A 70 -4.16 10.34 -6.48
N LEU A 71 -3.87 9.03 -6.37
CA LEU A 71 -3.75 8.15 -7.53
C LEU A 71 -5.03 8.13 -8.37
N GLN A 72 -6.19 8.03 -7.71
CA GLN A 72 -7.49 8.04 -8.38
C GLN A 72 -7.84 9.42 -8.95
N LYS A 73 -7.75 10.49 -8.14
CA LYS A 73 -8.20 11.83 -8.52
C LYS A 73 -7.28 12.50 -9.54
N LYS A 74 -5.96 12.35 -9.39
CA LYS A 74 -4.97 13.01 -10.25
C LYS A 74 -4.69 12.24 -11.55
N PHE A 75 -4.63 10.91 -11.47
CA PHE A 75 -4.24 10.07 -12.62
C PHE A 75 -5.39 9.24 -13.19
N GLY A 76 -6.59 9.32 -12.60
CA GLY A 76 -7.73 8.53 -13.04
C GLY A 76 -7.58 7.03 -12.78
N MET A 77 -6.66 6.62 -11.89
CA MET A 77 -6.45 5.20 -11.59
C MET A 77 -7.75 4.57 -11.10
N VAL A 78 -8.10 3.42 -11.66
CA VAL A 78 -9.31 2.68 -11.34
C VAL A 78 -8.99 1.64 -10.28
N ARG A 79 -9.77 1.63 -9.19
CA ARG A 79 -9.71 0.58 -8.17
C ARG A 79 -10.37 -0.69 -8.70
N ALA A 80 -9.64 -1.79 -8.73
CA ALA A 80 -10.16 -3.11 -9.09
C ALA A 80 -10.07 -4.07 -7.89
N LEU A 81 -11.15 -4.79 -7.60
CA LEU A 81 -11.21 -5.77 -6.50
C LEU A 81 -10.74 -7.16 -6.95
N LEU A 82 -10.10 -7.87 -6.04
CA LEU A 82 -9.61 -9.23 -6.24
C LEU A 82 -10.16 -10.12 -5.11
N PRO A 83 -10.68 -11.32 -5.42
CA PRO A 83 -10.88 -11.89 -6.76
C PRO A 83 -11.85 -11.09 -7.67
N ILE A 84 -11.75 -11.28 -8.98
CA ILE A 84 -12.71 -10.73 -9.94
C ILE A 84 -14.12 -11.25 -9.62
N GLY A 85 -15.10 -10.35 -9.67
CA GLY A 85 -16.52 -10.65 -9.43
C GLY A 85 -16.98 -10.44 -7.98
N VAL A 86 -16.05 -10.12 -7.07
CA VAL A 86 -16.39 -9.76 -5.68
C VAL A 86 -16.88 -8.32 -5.56
N THR A 87 -17.58 -8.06 -4.46
CA THR A 87 -18.05 -6.74 -4.03
C THR A 87 -17.36 -6.31 -2.73
N GLU A 88 -17.58 -5.07 -2.30
CA GLU A 88 -17.00 -4.54 -1.05
C GLU A 88 -17.38 -5.34 0.22
N SER A 89 -18.49 -6.08 0.19
CA SER A 89 -18.92 -6.93 1.31
C SER A 89 -18.26 -8.30 1.35
N ASP A 90 -17.59 -8.70 0.26
CA ASP A 90 -16.94 -10.00 0.16
C ASP A 90 -15.49 -9.94 0.64
N VAL A 91 -14.87 -11.09 0.89
CA VAL A 91 -13.44 -11.19 1.22
C VAL A 91 -12.61 -10.80 -0.02
N HIS A 92 -11.98 -9.63 0.01
CA HIS A 92 -11.26 -9.10 -1.13
C HIS A 92 -10.01 -8.29 -0.76
N THR A 93 -9.12 -8.13 -1.74
CA THR A 93 -8.09 -7.08 -1.77
C THR A 93 -8.37 -6.18 -2.98
N LYS A 94 -7.51 -5.19 -3.20
CA LYS A 94 -7.61 -4.22 -4.29
C LYS A 94 -6.27 -4.02 -4.99
N ILE A 95 -6.33 -3.69 -6.27
CA ILE A 95 -5.23 -3.12 -7.04
C ILE A 95 -5.68 -1.80 -7.67
N TYR A 96 -4.73 -1.04 -8.23
CA TYR A 96 -5.05 0.09 -9.10
C TYR A 96 -4.54 -0.14 -10.52
N VAL A 97 -5.38 0.14 -11.51
CA VAL A 97 -5.03 0.05 -12.93
C VAL A 97 -5.33 1.38 -13.63
N SER A 98 -4.52 1.80 -14.60
CA SER A 98 -4.84 2.99 -15.41
C SER A 98 -6.04 2.70 -16.33
N PRO A 99 -6.84 3.72 -16.71
CA PRO A 99 -8.04 3.50 -17.53
C PRO A 99 -7.79 2.78 -18.87
N ASP A 100 -6.60 2.94 -19.43
CA ASP A 100 -6.18 2.41 -20.73
C ASP A 100 -5.45 1.05 -20.64
N TYR A 101 -5.36 0.42 -19.45
CA TYR A 101 -4.52 -0.76 -19.22
C TYR A 101 -4.86 -1.95 -20.14
N LEU A 102 -6.12 -2.12 -20.53
CA LEU A 102 -6.56 -3.20 -21.42
C LEU A 102 -6.08 -3.02 -22.86
N THR A 103 -5.95 -1.78 -23.33
CA THR A 103 -5.70 -1.46 -24.76
C THR A 103 -4.29 -0.93 -25.01
N ASN A 104 -3.56 -0.51 -23.98
CA ASN A 104 -2.24 0.09 -24.14
C ASN A 104 -1.18 -0.99 -24.42
N GLU A 105 -0.34 -0.77 -25.43
CA GLU A 105 0.75 -1.68 -25.83
C GLU A 105 1.94 -1.67 -24.85
N LYS A 106 2.04 -0.67 -23.98
CA LYS A 106 3.10 -0.53 -22.97
C LYS A 106 2.50 -0.52 -21.57
N MET A 107 3.02 -1.36 -20.69
CA MET A 107 2.53 -1.45 -19.30
C MET A 107 3.69 -1.39 -18.32
N MET A 108 3.52 -0.61 -17.25
CA MET A 108 4.43 -0.55 -16.13
C MET A 108 3.75 -1.08 -14.87
N ILE A 109 4.34 -2.09 -14.24
CA ILE A 109 3.79 -2.79 -13.08
C ILE A 109 4.61 -2.44 -11.85
N PHE A 110 3.94 -2.00 -10.78
CA PHE A 110 4.57 -1.64 -9.50
C PHE A 110 4.33 -2.73 -8.46
N ILE A 111 5.42 -3.27 -7.93
CA ILE A 111 5.41 -4.33 -6.91
C ILE A 111 6.15 -3.85 -5.64
N PRO A 112 5.42 -3.48 -4.57
CA PRO A 112 6.03 -2.94 -3.36
C PRO A 112 6.88 -3.99 -2.62
N GLY A 113 7.71 -3.51 -1.69
CA GLY A 113 8.34 -4.38 -0.69
C GLY A 113 7.34 -4.87 0.35
N THR A 114 7.80 -5.65 1.33
CA THR A 114 6.92 -6.16 2.39
C THR A 114 6.38 -5.04 3.29
N SER A 115 5.23 -5.28 3.92
CA SER A 115 4.68 -4.40 4.96
C SER A 115 4.32 -2.98 4.49
N HIS A 116 4.06 -2.77 3.20
CA HIS A 116 3.61 -1.47 2.66
C HIS A 116 2.16 -1.57 2.21
N THR A 117 1.37 -0.54 2.55
CA THR A 117 0.06 -0.31 1.95
C THR A 117 0.24 -0.04 0.45
N ILE A 118 -0.76 -0.43 -0.35
CA ILE A 118 -0.78 -0.14 -1.79
C ILE A 118 -0.48 1.34 -2.08
N GLY A 119 0.34 1.60 -3.09
CA GLY A 119 0.76 2.96 -3.45
C GLY A 119 1.98 3.48 -2.69
N ILE A 120 2.51 2.78 -1.68
CA ILE A 120 3.68 3.20 -0.91
C ILE A 120 4.92 2.40 -1.27
N TRP A 121 6.04 3.10 -1.53
CA TRP A 121 7.35 2.47 -1.73
C TRP A 121 8.16 2.34 -0.44
N SER A 122 8.14 3.38 0.39
CA SER A 122 8.95 3.45 1.61
C SER A 122 8.30 4.36 2.65
N ARG A 123 7.89 3.76 3.78
CA ARG A 123 7.39 4.49 4.95
C ARG A 123 8.42 5.50 5.47
N ARG A 124 9.71 5.15 5.40
CA ARG A 124 10.82 6.01 5.86
C ARG A 124 10.98 7.24 4.98
N VAL A 125 11.00 7.08 3.66
CA VAL A 125 11.13 8.23 2.74
C VAL A 125 9.92 9.15 2.87
N LEU A 126 8.73 8.57 3.02
CA LEU A 126 7.49 9.30 3.20
C LEU A 126 7.46 10.14 4.47
N ALA A 127 7.98 9.60 5.59
CA ALA A 127 8.05 10.32 6.86
C ALA A 127 9.22 11.32 6.93
N ASP A 128 10.38 10.98 6.38
CA ASP A 128 11.62 11.76 6.56
C ASP A 128 11.85 12.81 5.45
N LYS A 129 11.33 12.59 4.24
CA LYS A 129 11.67 13.40 3.05
C LYS A 129 10.46 13.97 2.32
N SER A 130 9.63 13.10 1.77
CA SER A 130 8.47 13.49 0.95
C SER A 130 7.53 12.31 0.78
N VAL A 131 6.25 12.55 1.03
CA VAL A 131 5.16 11.61 0.75
C VAL A 131 5.11 11.26 -0.72
N VAL A 132 5.33 12.23 -1.60
CA VAL A 132 5.32 12.00 -3.05
C VAL A 132 6.49 11.12 -3.47
N GLU A 133 7.69 11.35 -2.96
CA GLU A 133 8.87 10.52 -3.28
C GLU A 133 8.81 9.13 -2.63
N GLY A 134 8.22 9.02 -1.43
CA GLY A 134 8.04 7.76 -0.72
C GLY A 134 6.87 6.91 -1.23
N SER A 135 6.08 7.44 -2.16
CA SER A 135 4.91 6.79 -2.76
C SER A 135 5.10 6.52 -4.25
N MET A 136 4.12 5.85 -4.85
CA MET A 136 4.08 5.53 -6.27
C MET A 136 3.57 6.69 -7.12
N ILE A 137 3.29 7.87 -6.55
CA ILE A 137 2.74 9.04 -7.27
C ILE A 137 3.69 9.52 -8.35
N ALA A 138 4.96 9.79 -8.01
CA ALA A 138 5.94 10.28 -8.97
C ALA A 138 6.23 9.26 -10.08
N TYR A 139 6.26 7.97 -9.73
CA TYR A 139 6.42 6.87 -10.68
C TYR A 139 5.22 6.74 -11.62
N THR A 140 4.00 6.90 -11.10
CA THR A 140 2.77 6.86 -11.90
C THR A 140 2.75 8.01 -12.90
N GLN A 141 3.02 9.25 -12.45
CA GLN A 141 3.14 10.42 -13.31
C GLN A 141 4.16 10.16 -14.44
N ARG A 142 5.35 9.67 -14.10
CA ARG A 142 6.41 9.42 -15.07
C ARG A 142 6.07 8.32 -16.07
N ALA A 143 5.44 7.23 -15.61
CA ALA A 143 5.01 6.14 -16.49
C ALA A 143 3.99 6.63 -17.53
N ILE A 144 3.00 7.41 -17.09
CA ILE A 144 1.98 8.00 -17.96
C ILE A 144 2.62 8.96 -18.98
N GLU A 145 3.54 9.83 -18.56
CA GLU A 145 4.28 10.73 -19.47
C GLU A 145 5.09 9.97 -20.52
N MET A 146 5.58 8.77 -20.19
CA MET A 146 6.31 7.89 -21.10
C MET A 146 5.39 7.03 -21.99
N GLY A 147 4.07 7.19 -21.84
CA GLY A 147 3.05 6.48 -22.60
C GLY A 147 2.81 5.04 -22.14
N PHE A 148 3.08 4.72 -20.87
CA PHE A 148 2.76 3.43 -20.28
C PHE A 148 1.42 3.48 -19.56
N SER A 149 0.62 2.41 -19.70
CA SER A 149 -0.41 2.07 -18.72
C SER A 149 0.25 1.62 -17.41
N VAL A 150 -0.47 1.73 -16.30
CA VAL A 150 0.07 1.44 -14.97
C VAL A 150 -0.77 0.40 -14.25
N VAL A 151 -0.10 -0.57 -13.62
CA VAL A 151 -0.71 -1.53 -12.70
C VAL A 151 0.00 -1.46 -11.35
N ILE A 152 -0.73 -1.14 -10.29
CA ILE A 152 -0.22 -1.05 -8.91
C ILE A 152 -0.76 -2.22 -8.11
N THR A 153 0.14 -3.11 -7.67
CA THR A 153 -0.22 -4.33 -6.95
C THR A 153 -0.30 -4.13 -5.43
N ASN A 154 -1.00 -5.02 -4.73
CA ASN A 154 -1.15 -5.02 -3.26
C ASN A 154 -0.78 -6.38 -2.64
N PRO A 155 0.46 -6.87 -2.84
CA PRO A 155 0.87 -8.20 -2.42
C PRO A 155 0.94 -8.40 -0.90
N ASN A 156 0.79 -7.34 -0.11
CA ASN A 156 0.89 -7.39 1.35
C ASN A 156 -0.47 -7.48 2.05
N GLU A 157 -1.57 -7.13 1.38
CA GLU A 157 -2.93 -7.24 1.92
C GLU A 157 -3.44 -8.66 1.57
N VAL A 158 -3.06 -9.63 2.40
CA VAL A 158 -3.36 -11.07 2.21
C VAL A 158 -4.40 -11.60 3.20
N PHE A 159 -4.73 -10.81 4.22
CA PHE A 159 -5.68 -11.17 5.27
C PHE A 159 -6.91 -10.28 5.22
N TRP A 160 -8.05 -10.86 5.57
CA TRP A 160 -9.32 -10.18 5.77
C TRP A 160 -9.76 -10.30 7.22
N TYR A 161 -10.03 -9.16 7.85
CA TYR A 161 -10.36 -9.10 9.27
C TYR A 161 -11.28 -7.91 9.57
N LYS A 162 -12.46 -8.20 10.16
CA LYS A 162 -13.51 -7.22 10.47
C LYS A 162 -13.89 -6.36 9.25
N ASP A 163 -14.32 -7.05 8.20
CA ASP A 163 -14.83 -6.46 6.97
C ASP A 163 -13.84 -5.52 6.26
N LYS A 164 -12.54 -5.82 6.39
CA LYS A 164 -11.48 -5.10 5.68
C LYS A 164 -10.24 -5.97 5.44
N GLY A 165 -9.55 -5.68 4.33
CA GLY A 165 -8.18 -6.15 4.10
C GLY A 165 -7.21 -5.56 5.12
N VAL A 166 -6.26 -6.36 5.60
CA VAL A 166 -5.24 -5.92 6.56
C VAL A 166 -3.85 -6.45 6.20
N LEU A 167 -2.83 -5.60 6.40
CA LEU A 167 -1.42 -5.95 6.23
C LEU A 167 -0.90 -6.88 7.33
N ILE A 168 -1.36 -6.64 8.56
CA ILE A 168 -0.89 -7.36 9.75
C ILE A 168 -2.12 -7.73 10.57
N LEU A 169 -2.22 -9.00 10.92
CA LEU A 169 -3.25 -9.46 11.84
C LEU A 169 -3.00 -8.88 13.24
N PRO A 170 -4.03 -8.30 13.90
CA PRO A 170 -3.89 -7.89 15.27
C PRO A 170 -3.62 -9.11 16.16
N LYS A 171 -2.88 -8.90 17.26
CA LYS A 171 -2.64 -9.93 18.28
C LYS A 171 -3.94 -10.25 19.02
N SER A 172 -4.82 -11.01 18.38
CA SER A 172 -6.13 -11.42 18.89
C SER A 172 -6.40 -12.87 18.51
N THR A 173 -7.30 -13.53 19.23
CA THR A 173 -7.81 -14.87 18.92
C THR A 173 -9.02 -14.82 17.99
N SER A 174 -9.35 -13.64 17.47
CA SER A 174 -10.51 -13.46 16.60
C SER A 174 -10.27 -14.17 15.27
N GLU A 175 -11.32 -14.72 14.69
CA GLU A 175 -11.25 -15.33 13.37
C GLU A 175 -10.88 -14.30 12.30
N PHE A 176 -10.14 -14.78 11.29
CA PHE A 176 -9.75 -14.03 10.11
C PHE A 176 -9.82 -14.97 8.90
N SER A 177 -9.88 -14.39 7.71
CA SER A 177 -9.80 -15.12 6.45
C SER A 177 -8.55 -14.72 5.68
N THR A 178 -8.06 -15.60 4.82
CA THR A 178 -7.10 -15.24 3.78
C THR A 178 -7.85 -14.81 2.52
N ILE A 179 -7.27 -13.92 1.74
CA ILE A 179 -7.91 -13.39 0.54
C ILE A 179 -7.71 -14.41 -0.60
N PRO A 180 -8.78 -14.95 -1.21
CA PRO A 180 -8.65 -15.98 -2.23
C PRO A 180 -7.81 -15.49 -3.43
N GLY A 181 -6.89 -16.32 -3.89
CA GLY A 181 -5.95 -15.98 -4.96
C GLY A 181 -4.88 -14.95 -4.57
N SER A 182 -4.88 -14.44 -3.34
CA SER A 182 -3.91 -13.51 -2.78
C SER A 182 -3.46 -13.94 -1.38
N GLU A 183 -3.38 -15.24 -1.13
CA GLU A 183 -3.01 -15.80 0.18
C GLU A 183 -1.52 -15.59 0.52
N SER A 184 -0.70 -15.27 -0.48
CA SER A 184 0.70 -14.87 -0.35
C SER A 184 1.05 -13.77 -1.35
N PRO A 185 2.16 -13.05 -1.16
CA PRO A 185 2.68 -12.11 -2.16
C PRO A 185 2.82 -12.72 -3.57
N GLU A 186 3.35 -13.94 -3.67
CA GLU A 186 3.51 -14.67 -4.93
C GLU A 186 2.17 -15.03 -5.56
N ASN A 187 1.21 -15.52 -4.76
CA ASN A 187 -0.14 -15.81 -5.25
C ASN A 187 -0.81 -14.55 -5.78
N HIS A 188 -0.68 -13.43 -5.05
CA HIS A 188 -1.25 -12.15 -5.47
C HIS A 188 -0.67 -11.68 -6.81
N ILE A 189 0.65 -11.70 -6.96
CA ILE A 189 1.29 -11.30 -8.23
C ILE A 189 0.91 -12.26 -9.36
N LYS A 190 0.88 -13.58 -9.10
CA LYS A 190 0.38 -14.55 -10.06
C LYS A 190 -1.05 -14.23 -10.50
N TYR A 191 -1.96 -13.96 -9.56
CA TYR A 191 -3.35 -13.63 -9.84
C TYR A 191 -3.47 -12.36 -10.70
N VAL A 192 -2.74 -11.31 -10.35
CA VAL A 192 -2.70 -10.06 -11.14
C VAL A 192 -2.23 -10.33 -12.56
N PHE A 193 -1.19 -11.15 -12.73
CA PHE A 193 -0.69 -11.47 -14.06
C PHE A 193 -1.70 -12.27 -14.89
N GLU A 194 -2.27 -13.34 -14.33
CA GLU A 194 -3.21 -14.21 -15.04
C GLU A 194 -4.51 -13.49 -15.45
N ASN A 195 -4.98 -12.54 -14.63
CA ASN A 195 -6.30 -11.96 -14.79
C ASN A 195 -6.30 -10.52 -15.32
N PHE A 196 -5.19 -9.78 -15.17
CA PHE A 196 -5.12 -8.37 -15.59
C PHE A 196 -4.00 -8.10 -16.61
N VAL A 197 -2.82 -8.71 -16.46
CA VAL A 197 -1.68 -8.43 -17.33
C VAL A 197 -1.74 -9.25 -18.62
N ILE A 198 -1.82 -10.58 -18.53
CA ILE A 198 -1.85 -11.49 -19.69
C ILE A 198 -3.05 -11.22 -20.61
N PRO A 199 -4.27 -10.94 -20.10
CA PRO A 199 -5.41 -10.63 -20.96
C PRO A 199 -5.37 -9.22 -21.59
N SER A 200 -4.41 -8.37 -21.23
CA SER A 200 -4.30 -7.01 -21.77
C SER A 200 -3.64 -6.97 -23.15
N GLY A 201 -3.73 -5.84 -23.83
CA GLY A 201 -3.02 -5.56 -25.09
C GLY A 201 -1.53 -5.24 -24.93
N ALA A 202 -0.97 -5.33 -23.72
CA ALA A 202 0.41 -4.93 -23.47
C ALA A 202 1.42 -5.88 -24.13
N GLN A 203 2.32 -5.31 -24.93
CA GLN A 203 3.43 -6.01 -25.58
C GLN A 203 4.78 -5.68 -24.94
N LYS A 204 4.90 -4.49 -24.34
CA LYS A 204 6.11 -4.02 -23.64
C LYS A 204 5.79 -3.85 -22.16
N ILE A 205 6.19 -4.83 -21.36
CA ILE A 205 5.95 -4.85 -19.93
C ILE A 205 7.24 -4.47 -19.20
N VAL A 206 7.16 -3.48 -18.31
CA VAL A 206 8.24 -3.08 -17.40
C VAL A 206 7.77 -3.32 -15.97
N ILE A 207 8.60 -3.98 -15.17
CA ILE A 207 8.31 -4.20 -13.75
C ILE A 207 9.24 -3.32 -12.93
N VAL A 208 8.67 -2.48 -12.07
CA VAL A 208 9.39 -1.75 -11.03
C VAL A 208 9.06 -2.40 -9.70
N ALA A 209 10.08 -2.98 -9.06
CA ALA A 209 9.90 -3.75 -7.86
C ALA A 209 10.89 -3.32 -6.77
N ASN A 210 10.44 -3.35 -5.51
CA ASN A 210 11.27 -3.03 -4.36
C ASN A 210 11.37 -4.22 -3.40
N SER A 211 12.58 -4.50 -2.89
CA SER A 211 12.82 -5.53 -1.88
C SER A 211 12.20 -6.89 -2.25
N TYR A 212 11.36 -7.47 -1.39
CA TYR A 212 10.66 -8.74 -1.64
C TYR A 212 9.72 -8.70 -2.85
N GLY A 213 9.28 -7.51 -3.28
CA GLY A 213 8.59 -7.37 -4.56
C GLY A 213 9.45 -7.80 -5.74
N GLY A 214 10.77 -7.65 -5.64
CA GLY A 214 11.72 -8.16 -6.64
C GLY A 214 11.75 -9.68 -6.70
N HIS A 215 11.64 -10.36 -5.56
CA HIS A 215 11.47 -11.82 -5.53
C HIS A 215 10.19 -12.24 -6.25
N CYS A 216 9.06 -11.58 -5.95
CA CYS A 216 7.78 -11.87 -6.60
C CYS A 216 7.83 -11.61 -8.12
N ALA A 217 8.54 -10.56 -8.55
CA ALA A 217 8.77 -10.27 -9.95
C ALA A 217 9.58 -11.37 -10.67
N ILE A 218 10.61 -11.89 -10.02
CA ILE A 218 11.42 -12.99 -10.58
C ILE A 218 10.60 -14.29 -10.63
N ASP A 219 9.84 -14.61 -9.57
CA ASP A 219 9.01 -15.82 -9.53
C ASP A 219 7.99 -15.85 -10.67
N ILE A 220 7.28 -14.74 -10.91
CA ILE A 220 6.27 -14.69 -11.98
C ILE A 220 6.89 -14.84 -13.37
N VAL A 221 8.07 -14.25 -13.61
CA VAL A 221 8.77 -14.34 -14.89
C VAL A 221 9.39 -15.73 -15.12
N GLN A 222 9.93 -16.37 -14.09
CA GLN A 222 10.63 -17.65 -14.25
C GLN A 222 9.70 -18.86 -14.24
N ASN A 223 8.69 -18.86 -13.36
CA ASN A 223 8.00 -20.08 -13.00
C ASN A 223 6.57 -20.15 -13.52
N LYS A 224 5.95 -19.01 -13.86
CA LYS A 224 4.48 -18.95 -13.98
C LYS A 224 3.95 -18.16 -15.19
N CYS A 225 4.75 -17.31 -15.83
CA CYS A 225 4.46 -16.77 -17.15
C CYS A 225 5.41 -17.39 -18.18
N LYS A 226 4.89 -18.26 -19.05
CA LYS A 226 5.50 -18.39 -20.39
C LYS A 226 5.03 -17.17 -21.18
N LEU A 227 5.76 -16.07 -21.06
CA LEU A 227 5.63 -14.92 -21.96
C LEU A 227 5.92 -15.35 -23.41
#